data_AF-A0A401FY37-F1
#
_entry.id   AF-A0A401FY37-F1
#
_cell.length_a   1.000
_cell.length_b   1.000
_cell.length_c   1.000
_cell.angle_alpha   90.00
_cell.angle_beta   90.00
_cell.angle_gamma   90.00
#
_symmetry.space_group_name_H-M   'P 1'
#
loop_
_entity.id
_entity.type
_entity.pdbx_description
1 polymer ?
#
loop_
_entity_poly.entity_id
_entity_poly.type
_entity_poly.pdbx_seq_one_letter_code
_entity_poly.pdbx_strand_id
1 'polypeptide(L)'
;MTDELFVAGLTAIFAIILGWGFRTLPGENWQILAAMPREKHKNGAWRGDNFTYYGVLNANAYLIGVMIFISLLGAVSVPVIGIVTPVLVLLAICVPASKIVARVVEKKKHTFTVGGAAFVGIVIAPWIVRLTDVTIGRGMGFHLPVLTFLAALSIAYAFGEGVGRLACISFGCCYGKPLSQCHPLLQRLFRKYHFVFSGETKKIAYADGLDGEKVVPIQAVTSILYCGSGILGVWLFLKGWYFTAFFETLVITQCWRTISEFFRADFRGDRKISAYQIMGVVAIFYAAAIALIFPGNPSVRHADIVAGLGCLWHPGMILALQALWAAIFIFTGRSSVTASSLSFHVVRDRI
;
A
#
# COMPACT_ATOMS: atom_id res chain seq x y z
N MET A 1 25.45 -14.09 0.64
CA MET A 1 26.01 -12.75 0.95
C MET A 1 25.26 -11.64 0.23
N THR A 2 24.99 -11.78 -1.07
CA THR A 2 24.20 -10.82 -1.87
C THR A 2 22.79 -10.61 -1.31
N ASP A 3 22.10 -11.69 -0.95
CA ASP A 3 20.74 -11.63 -0.41
C ASP A 3 20.68 -10.89 0.93
N GLU A 4 21.64 -11.15 1.83
CA GLU A 4 21.70 -10.50 3.13
C GLU A 4 22.01 -9.00 3.00
N LEU A 5 22.91 -8.63 2.07
CA LEU A 5 23.20 -7.24 1.77
C LEU A 5 21.97 -6.51 1.18
N PHE A 6 21.23 -7.17 0.29
CA PHE A 6 19.99 -6.63 -0.26
C PHE A 6 18.96 -6.37 0.84
N VAL A 7 18.72 -7.35 1.72
CA VAL A 7 17.78 -7.22 2.84
C VAL A 7 18.24 -6.13 3.82
N ALA A 8 19.53 -6.05 4.14
CA ALA A 8 20.09 -5.00 5.00
C ALA A 8 19.93 -3.61 4.39
N GLY A 9 20.22 -3.47 3.09
CA GLY A 9 20.02 -2.23 2.35
C GLY A 9 18.55 -1.80 2.31
N LEU A 10 17.64 -2.74 2.03
CA LEU A 10 16.20 -2.50 2.06
C LEU A 10 15.74 -2.03 3.45
N THR A 11 16.23 -2.68 4.51
CA THR A 11 15.95 -2.30 5.90
C THR A 11 16.42 -0.90 6.22
N ALA A 12 17.65 -0.53 5.83
CA ALA A 12 18.21 0.80 6.05
C ALA A 12 17.40 1.89 5.32
N ILE A 13 17.05 1.64 4.05
CA ILE A 13 16.26 2.57 3.24
C ILE A 13 14.89 2.81 3.89
N PHE A 14 14.17 1.75 4.27
CA PHE A 14 12.87 1.91 4.92
C PHE A 14 12.97 2.54 6.30
N ALA A 15 14.00 2.24 7.10
CA ALA A 15 14.20 2.90 8.39
C ALA A 15 14.37 4.42 8.23
N ILE A 16 15.12 4.86 7.21
CA ILE A 16 15.31 6.28 6.90
C ILE A 16 14.00 6.92 6.42
N ILE A 17 13.33 6.31 5.43
CA ILE A 17 12.10 6.85 4.83
C ILE A 17 10.98 6.93 5.87
N LEU A 18 10.77 5.86 6.65
CA LEU A 18 9.75 5.84 7.70
C LEU A 18 10.08 6.80 8.84
N GLY A 19 11.35 6.82 9.28
CA GLY A 19 11.80 7.73 10.34
C GLY A 19 11.63 9.21 9.96
N TRP A 20 11.94 9.56 8.71
CA TRP A 20 11.64 10.88 8.16
C TRP A 20 10.13 11.12 8.09
N GLY A 21 9.39 10.19 7.48
CA GLY A 21 7.97 10.34 7.20
C GLY A 21 7.12 10.54 8.46
N PHE A 22 7.46 9.84 9.55
CA PHE A 22 6.74 9.98 10.82
C PHE A 22 6.97 11.35 11.49
N ARG A 23 8.11 12.00 11.23
CA ARG A 23 8.44 13.29 11.84
C ARG A 23 7.94 14.48 11.04
N THR A 24 7.95 14.37 9.71
CA THR A 24 7.73 15.53 8.83
C THR A 24 6.33 15.59 8.23
N LEU A 25 5.78 14.45 7.81
CA LEU A 25 4.51 14.40 7.07
C LEU A 25 3.26 14.86 7.84
N PRO A 26 3.19 14.79 9.19
CA PRO A 26 2.07 15.37 9.93
C PRO A 26 1.96 16.90 9.75
N GLY A 27 3.03 17.58 9.35
CA GLY A 27 3.08 19.03 9.13
C GLY A 27 2.26 19.50 7.92
N GLU A 28 1.84 20.76 7.95
CA GLU A 28 0.99 21.39 6.91
C GLU A 28 1.65 21.42 5.52
N ASN A 29 2.96 21.69 5.49
CA ASN A 29 3.76 21.80 4.26
C ASN A 29 3.79 20.52 3.40
N TRP A 30 3.33 19.40 3.96
CA TRP A 30 3.28 18.10 3.28
C TRP A 30 1.86 17.72 2.84
N GLN A 31 0.94 18.68 2.74
CA GLN A 31 -0.40 18.44 2.20
C GLN A 31 -0.47 18.68 0.68
N ILE A 32 -0.10 19.89 0.24
CA ILE A 32 -0.19 20.34 -1.15
C ILE A 32 1.21 20.36 -1.77
N LEU A 33 1.38 19.66 -2.89
CA LEU A 33 2.62 19.64 -3.67
C LEU A 33 2.65 20.80 -4.67
N ALA A 34 1.55 20.99 -5.41
CA ALA A 34 1.45 21.99 -6.47
C ALA A 34 0.00 22.44 -6.67
N ALA A 35 -0.17 23.67 -7.17
CA ALA A 35 -1.46 24.22 -7.56
C ALA A 35 -1.43 24.60 -9.05
N MET A 36 -2.39 24.12 -9.82
CA MET A 36 -2.49 24.36 -11.26
C MET A 36 -3.68 25.28 -11.56
N PRO A 37 -3.48 26.47 -12.15
CA PRO A 37 -4.57 27.38 -12.49
C PRO A 37 -5.51 26.73 -13.52
N ARG A 38 -6.82 26.87 -13.31
CA ARG A 38 -7.84 26.24 -14.14
C ARG A 38 -8.82 27.24 -14.73
N GLU A 39 -9.37 28.13 -13.92
CA GLU A 39 -10.40 29.08 -14.33
C GLU A 39 -10.11 30.45 -13.73
N LYS A 40 -10.25 31.52 -14.53
CA LYS A 40 -10.06 32.89 -14.06
C LYS A 40 -11.40 33.48 -13.62
N HIS A 41 -11.45 33.93 -12.37
CA HIS A 41 -12.60 34.64 -11.82
C HIS A 41 -12.68 36.09 -12.31
N LYS A 42 -13.88 36.68 -12.20
CA LYS A 42 -14.17 38.08 -12.58
C LYS A 42 -13.32 39.10 -11.80
N ASN A 43 -12.87 38.76 -10.59
CA ASN A 43 -11.99 39.59 -9.77
C ASN A 43 -10.49 39.49 -10.17
N GLY A 44 -10.16 38.74 -11.24
CA GLY A 44 -8.79 38.58 -11.72
C GLY A 44 -8.00 37.44 -11.06
N ALA A 45 -8.50 36.86 -9.95
CA ALA A 45 -7.91 35.68 -9.32
C ALA A 45 -8.20 34.41 -10.13
N TRP A 46 -7.36 33.39 -10.00
CA TRP A 46 -7.55 32.10 -10.63
C TRP A 46 -7.95 31.04 -9.61
N ARG A 47 -8.96 30.24 -9.93
CA ARG A 47 -9.19 28.97 -9.23
C ARG A 47 -8.17 27.96 -9.70
N GLY A 48 -7.43 27.39 -8.75
CA GLY A 48 -6.49 26.30 -8.99
C GLY A 48 -7.00 24.95 -8.51
N ASP A 49 -6.60 23.90 -9.22
CA ASP A 49 -6.68 22.52 -8.74
C ASP A 49 -5.40 22.17 -7.99
N ASN A 50 -5.53 21.44 -6.89
CA ASN A 50 -4.39 21.07 -6.05
C ASN A 50 -3.91 19.64 -6.35
N PHE A 51 -2.60 19.48 -6.55
CA PHE A 51 -1.90 18.20 -6.50
C PHE A 51 -1.29 18.00 -5.12
N THR A 52 -1.38 16.79 -4.58
CA THR A 52 -1.08 16.49 -3.17
C THR A 52 0.10 15.54 -3.03
N TYR A 53 0.82 15.64 -1.91
CA TYR A 53 1.84 14.66 -1.53
C TYR A 53 1.24 13.26 -1.28
N TYR A 54 -0.06 13.18 -0.91
CA TYR A 54 -0.80 11.93 -0.84
C TYR A 54 -0.69 11.12 -2.14
N GLY A 55 -0.85 11.78 -3.30
CA GLY A 55 -0.70 11.12 -4.60
C GLY A 55 0.71 10.64 -4.87
N VAL A 56 1.72 11.47 -4.59
CA VAL A 56 3.13 11.12 -4.79
C VAL A 56 3.51 9.91 -3.95
N LEU A 57 3.17 9.94 -2.66
CA LEU A 57 3.50 8.89 -1.71
C LEU A 57 2.76 7.58 -2.03
N ASN A 58 1.51 7.66 -2.49
CA ASN A 58 0.81 6.49 -3.00
C ASN A 58 1.46 5.94 -4.26
N ALA A 59 1.76 6.78 -5.25
CA ALA A 59 2.42 6.34 -6.49
C ALA A 59 3.76 5.65 -6.19
N ASN A 60 4.55 6.19 -5.25
CA ASN A 60 5.78 5.55 -4.76
C ASN A 60 5.49 4.21 -4.07
N ALA A 61 4.46 4.12 -3.22
CA ALA A 61 4.11 2.88 -2.54
C ALA A 61 3.72 1.75 -3.50
N TYR A 62 2.89 2.06 -4.50
CA TYR A 62 2.52 1.10 -5.55
C TYR A 62 3.73 0.70 -6.39
N LEU A 63 4.56 1.67 -6.79
CA LEU A 63 5.76 1.42 -7.57
C LEU A 63 6.72 0.48 -6.80
N ILE A 64 6.98 0.74 -5.53
CA ILE A 64 7.80 -0.10 -4.65
C ILE A 64 7.22 -1.52 -4.55
N GLY A 65 5.92 -1.65 -4.29
CA GLY A 65 5.27 -2.96 -4.22
C GLY A 65 5.43 -3.75 -5.52
N VAL A 66 5.23 -3.12 -6.67
CA VAL A 66 5.41 -3.75 -7.99
C VAL A 66 6.87 -4.10 -8.26
N MET A 67 7.82 -3.22 -7.94
CA MET A 67 9.25 -3.50 -8.09
C MET A 67 9.69 -4.71 -7.25
N ILE A 68 9.24 -4.79 -6.00
CA ILE A 68 9.53 -5.92 -5.11
C ILE A 68 8.90 -7.20 -5.67
N PHE A 69 7.63 -7.13 -6.11
CA PHE A 69 6.94 -8.27 -6.71
C PHE A 69 7.68 -8.85 -7.93
N ILE A 70 8.07 -7.97 -8.86
CA ILE A 70 8.81 -8.36 -10.07
C ILE A 70 10.20 -8.89 -9.70
N SER A 71 10.89 -8.26 -8.76
CA SER A 71 12.22 -8.70 -8.31
C SER A 71 12.17 -10.10 -7.71
N LEU A 72 11.19 -10.40 -6.85
CA LEU A 72 11.07 -11.71 -6.21
C LEU A 72 10.71 -12.81 -7.22
N LEU A 73 9.79 -12.54 -8.15
CA LEU A 73 9.43 -13.52 -9.19
C LEU A 73 10.52 -13.69 -10.24
N GLY A 74 11.22 -12.61 -10.61
CA GLY A 74 12.41 -12.67 -11.44
C GLY A 74 13.55 -13.47 -10.78
N ALA A 75 13.68 -13.39 -9.46
CA ALA A 75 14.70 -14.13 -8.71
C ALA A 75 14.52 -15.65 -8.78
N VAL A 76 13.28 -16.13 -8.97
CA VAL A 76 12.99 -17.55 -9.22
C VAL A 76 12.79 -17.85 -10.72
N SER A 77 13.25 -16.96 -11.59
CA SER A 77 13.22 -17.08 -13.05
C SER A 77 11.82 -17.17 -13.67
N VAL A 78 10.79 -16.58 -13.06
CA VAL A 78 9.48 -16.47 -13.72
C VAL A 78 9.58 -15.46 -14.88
N PRO A 79 9.17 -15.82 -16.10
CA PRO A 79 9.17 -14.89 -17.22
C PRO A 79 8.15 -13.78 -17.02
N VAL A 80 8.42 -12.59 -17.56
CA VAL A 80 7.57 -11.39 -17.41
C VAL A 80 6.10 -11.66 -17.78
N ILE A 81 5.84 -12.48 -18.82
CA ILE A 81 4.47 -12.84 -19.19
C ILE A 81 3.74 -13.63 -18.10
N GLY A 82 4.44 -14.52 -17.40
CA GLY A 82 3.92 -15.27 -16.25
C GLY A 82 3.65 -14.39 -15.03
N ILE A 83 4.26 -13.20 -14.96
CA ILE A 83 4.01 -12.20 -13.91
C ILE A 83 2.81 -11.31 -14.31
N VAL A 84 2.84 -10.76 -15.52
CA VAL A 84 1.87 -9.76 -15.99
C VAL A 84 0.48 -10.36 -16.16
N THR A 85 0.36 -11.56 -16.73
CA THR A 85 -0.96 -12.14 -17.02
C THR A 85 -1.81 -12.35 -15.76
N PRO A 86 -1.34 -13.04 -14.70
CA PRO A 86 -2.13 -13.18 -13.47
C PRO A 86 -2.45 -11.84 -12.81
N VAL A 87 -1.52 -10.87 -12.86
CA VAL A 87 -1.76 -9.53 -12.29
C VAL A 87 -2.87 -8.80 -13.03
N LEU A 88 -2.89 -8.83 -14.36
CA LEU A 88 -3.95 -8.19 -15.14
C LEU A 88 -5.32 -8.83 -14.87
N VAL A 89 -5.38 -10.16 -14.81
CA VAL A 89 -6.63 -10.88 -14.48
C VAL A 89 -7.07 -10.56 -13.05
N LEU A 90 -6.14 -10.52 -12.10
CA LEU A 90 -6.42 -10.11 -10.71
C LEU A 90 -6.99 -8.70 -10.64
N LEU A 91 -6.40 -7.73 -11.32
CA LEU A 91 -6.90 -6.36 -11.35
C LEU A 91 -8.28 -6.26 -12.00
N ALA A 92 -8.49 -6.97 -13.12
CA ALA A 92 -9.76 -7.01 -13.83
C ALA A 92 -10.90 -7.54 -12.96
N ILE A 93 -10.62 -8.44 -12.00
CA ILE A 93 -11.62 -8.99 -11.08
C ILE A 93 -11.71 -8.15 -9.78
N CYS A 94 -10.58 -7.82 -9.16
CA CYS A 94 -10.53 -7.14 -7.86
C CYS A 94 -11.07 -5.71 -7.93
N VAL A 95 -10.81 -4.96 -9.01
CA VAL A 95 -11.29 -3.57 -9.15
C VAL A 95 -12.82 -3.50 -9.17
N PRO A 96 -13.55 -4.23 -10.04
CA PRO A 96 -15.01 -4.22 -9.98
C PRO A 96 -15.55 -4.87 -8.70
N ALA A 97 -14.93 -5.96 -8.23
CA ALA A 97 -15.34 -6.61 -6.99
C ALA A 97 -15.24 -5.67 -5.78
N SER A 98 -14.23 -4.80 -5.72
CA SER A 98 -14.08 -3.83 -4.64
C SER A 98 -15.24 -2.82 -4.54
N LYS A 99 -15.86 -2.46 -5.67
CA LYS A 99 -17.10 -1.64 -5.67
C LYS A 99 -18.30 -2.44 -5.19
N ILE A 100 -18.41 -3.71 -5.62
CA ILE A 100 -19.50 -4.60 -5.24
C ILE A 100 -19.46 -4.87 -3.72
N VAL A 101 -18.29 -5.21 -3.20
CA VAL A 101 -18.10 -5.45 -1.76
C VAL A 101 -18.38 -4.18 -0.97
N ALA A 102 -17.92 -3.00 -1.41
CA ALA A 102 -18.25 -1.74 -0.74
C ALA A 102 -19.77 -1.49 -0.72
N ARG A 103 -20.46 -1.77 -1.83
CA ARG A 103 -21.92 -1.62 -1.91
C ARG A 103 -22.66 -2.58 -0.98
N VAL A 104 -22.21 -3.83 -0.90
CA VAL A 104 -22.85 -4.87 -0.07
C VAL A 104 -22.56 -4.64 1.42
N VAL A 105 -21.32 -4.30 1.75
CA VAL A 105 -20.83 -4.24 3.13
C VAL A 105 -21.01 -2.85 3.74
N GLU A 106 -20.57 -1.79 3.05
CA GLU A 106 -20.63 -0.42 3.55
C GLU A 106 -21.96 0.27 3.20
N LYS A 107 -22.81 -0.37 2.38
CA LYS A 107 -24.06 0.21 1.82
C LYS A 107 -23.86 1.53 1.07
N LYS A 108 -22.61 1.86 0.70
CA LYS A 108 -22.24 3.06 -0.05
C LYS A 108 -22.09 2.72 -1.54
N LYS A 109 -22.89 3.36 -2.40
CA LYS A 109 -22.92 3.04 -3.85
C LYS A 109 -21.69 3.50 -4.63
N HIS A 110 -20.93 4.47 -4.09
CA HIS A 110 -19.85 5.16 -4.80
C HIS A 110 -18.48 5.09 -4.09
N THR A 111 -18.29 4.16 -3.15
CA THR A 111 -16.98 3.97 -2.49
C THR A 111 -16.30 2.70 -3.00
N PHE A 112 -14.97 2.71 -2.96
CA PHE A 112 -14.14 1.53 -3.17
C PHE A 112 -13.64 1.05 -1.82
N THR A 113 -13.68 -0.27 -1.59
CA THR A 113 -13.05 -0.85 -0.41
C THR A 113 -11.73 -1.53 -0.74
N VAL A 114 -10.66 -0.97 -0.21
CA VAL A 114 -9.32 -1.60 -0.25
C VAL A 114 -9.34 -2.94 0.48
N GLY A 115 -10.15 -3.09 1.54
CA GLY A 115 -10.26 -4.34 2.29
C GLY A 115 -11.01 -5.43 1.53
N GLY A 116 -12.11 -5.07 0.88
CA GLY A 116 -12.84 -6.01 0.03
C GLY A 116 -12.02 -6.43 -1.18
N ALA A 117 -11.29 -5.49 -1.80
CA ALA A 117 -10.37 -5.81 -2.90
C ALA A 117 -9.30 -6.82 -2.47
N ALA A 118 -8.66 -6.58 -1.31
CA ALA A 118 -7.62 -7.46 -0.78
C ALA A 118 -8.18 -8.85 -0.44
N PHE A 119 -9.35 -8.93 0.21
CA PHE A 119 -10.00 -10.21 0.53
C PHE A 119 -10.34 -11.01 -0.74
N VAL A 120 -10.97 -10.37 -1.72
CA VAL A 120 -11.28 -11.01 -3.00
C VAL A 120 -10.00 -11.50 -3.68
N GLY A 121 -8.96 -10.66 -3.70
CA GLY A 121 -7.64 -11.01 -4.23
C GLY A 121 -7.05 -12.25 -3.57
N ILE A 122 -7.09 -12.35 -2.23
CA ILE A 122 -6.60 -13.52 -1.49
C ILE A 122 -7.35 -14.80 -1.92
N VAL A 123 -8.67 -14.71 -2.11
CA VAL A 123 -9.49 -15.87 -2.49
C VAL A 123 -9.25 -16.31 -3.94
N ILE A 124 -9.12 -15.37 -4.87
CA ILE A 124 -9.06 -15.70 -6.31
C ILE A 124 -7.63 -15.93 -6.83
N ALA A 125 -6.61 -15.33 -6.20
CA ALA A 125 -5.23 -15.38 -6.67
C ALA A 125 -4.69 -16.81 -6.86
N PRO A 126 -4.88 -17.77 -5.92
CA PRO A 126 -4.35 -19.12 -6.07
C PRO A 126 -4.86 -19.80 -7.35
N TRP A 127 -6.13 -19.58 -7.68
CA TRP A 127 -6.79 -20.19 -8.83
C TRP A 127 -6.39 -19.53 -10.15
N ILE A 128 -6.24 -18.21 -10.18
CA ILE A 128 -5.77 -17.48 -11.36
C ILE A 128 -4.33 -17.90 -11.70
N VAL A 129 -3.48 -18.00 -10.69
CA VAL A 129 -2.09 -18.43 -10.85
C VAL A 129 -2.05 -19.87 -11.35
N ARG A 130 -2.83 -20.77 -10.73
CA ARG A 130 -2.94 -22.16 -11.18
C ARG A 130 -3.44 -22.28 -12.62
N LEU A 131 -4.47 -21.51 -12.98
CA LEU A 131 -5.02 -21.50 -14.34
C LEU A 131 -3.97 -21.01 -15.35
N THR A 132 -3.21 -19.97 -15.00
CA THR A 132 -2.15 -19.42 -15.85
C THR A 132 -1.03 -20.44 -16.05
N ASP A 133 -0.62 -21.14 -14.98
CA ASP A 133 0.39 -22.21 -15.02
C ASP A 133 -0.03 -23.34 -15.98
N VAL A 134 -1.26 -23.84 -15.87
CA VAL A 134 -1.72 -24.98 -16.70
C VAL A 134 -2.07 -24.61 -18.14
N THR A 135 -2.30 -23.32 -18.44
CA THR A 135 -2.64 -22.85 -19.79
C THR A 135 -1.41 -22.26 -20.48
N ILE A 136 -1.05 -21.03 -20.12
CA ILE A 136 0.04 -20.26 -20.73
C ILE A 136 1.40 -20.85 -20.33
N GLY A 137 1.56 -21.24 -19.05
CA GLY A 137 2.79 -21.85 -18.55
C GLY A 137 3.17 -23.10 -19.33
N ARG A 138 2.22 -24.06 -19.45
CA ARG A 138 2.41 -25.25 -20.29
C ARG A 138 2.65 -24.92 -21.77
N GLY A 139 1.91 -23.97 -22.33
CA GLY A 139 2.05 -23.58 -23.74
C GLY A 139 3.41 -22.94 -24.08
N MET A 140 4.02 -22.25 -23.12
CA MET A 140 5.28 -21.51 -23.29
C MET A 140 6.48 -22.17 -22.59
N GLY A 141 6.30 -23.33 -21.97
CA GLY A 141 7.38 -24.09 -21.33
C GLY A 141 7.91 -23.51 -20.02
N PHE A 142 7.08 -22.78 -19.24
CA PHE A 142 7.44 -22.31 -17.90
C PHE A 142 6.49 -22.85 -16.84
N HIS A 143 6.97 -22.91 -15.59
CA HIS A 143 6.16 -23.28 -14.43
C HIS A 143 6.00 -22.09 -13.50
N LEU A 144 4.79 -21.92 -12.98
CA LEU A 144 4.44 -20.86 -12.05
C LEU A 144 3.98 -21.48 -10.72
N PRO A 145 4.90 -21.70 -9.77
CA PRO A 145 4.54 -22.30 -8.48
C PRO A 145 3.60 -21.37 -7.73
N VAL A 146 2.39 -21.87 -7.44
CA VAL A 146 1.31 -21.08 -6.84
C VAL A 146 1.76 -20.44 -5.53
N LEU A 147 2.35 -21.21 -4.61
CA LEU A 147 2.79 -20.71 -3.32
C LEU A 147 3.88 -19.64 -3.43
N THR A 148 4.84 -19.81 -4.36
CA THR A 148 5.89 -18.81 -4.62
C THR A 148 5.29 -17.51 -5.13
N PHE A 149 4.32 -17.58 -6.04
CA PHE A 149 3.61 -16.38 -6.50
C PHE A 149 2.85 -15.69 -5.39
N LEU A 150 2.10 -16.45 -4.59
CA LEU A 150 1.33 -15.91 -3.46
C LEU A 150 2.24 -15.29 -2.39
N ALA A 151 3.40 -15.88 -2.12
CA ALA A 151 4.40 -15.31 -1.22
C ALA A 151 4.89 -13.95 -1.73
N ALA A 152 5.34 -13.88 -2.99
CA ALA A 152 5.77 -12.62 -3.60
C ALA A 152 4.66 -11.57 -3.59
N LEU A 153 3.43 -11.96 -3.91
CA LEU A 153 2.26 -11.07 -3.92
C LEU A 153 1.94 -10.54 -2.52
N SER A 154 1.99 -11.39 -1.50
CA SER A 154 1.71 -11.01 -0.11
C SER A 154 2.79 -10.07 0.45
N ILE A 155 4.06 -10.34 0.16
CA ILE A 155 5.19 -9.46 0.50
C ILE A 155 5.02 -8.09 -0.18
N ALA A 156 4.75 -8.08 -1.49
CA ALA A 156 4.53 -6.85 -2.25
C ALA A 156 3.35 -6.04 -1.71
N TYR A 157 2.26 -6.71 -1.33
CA TYR A 157 1.11 -6.09 -0.68
C TYR A 157 1.49 -5.46 0.67
N ALA A 158 2.28 -6.15 1.49
CA ALA A 158 2.76 -5.63 2.77
C ALA A 158 3.56 -4.34 2.57
N PHE A 159 4.50 -4.29 1.62
CA PHE A 159 5.23 -3.07 1.30
C PHE A 159 4.33 -1.96 0.75
N GLY A 160 3.46 -2.28 -0.22
CA GLY A 160 2.55 -1.30 -0.82
C GLY A 160 1.65 -0.63 0.21
N GLU A 161 1.02 -1.42 1.08
CA GLU A 161 0.20 -0.87 2.17
C GLU A 161 1.04 -0.17 3.24
N GLY A 162 2.20 -0.72 3.62
CA GLY A 162 3.07 -0.18 4.65
C GLY A 162 3.61 1.19 4.29
N VAL A 163 4.12 1.36 3.08
CA VAL A 163 4.59 2.64 2.53
C VAL A 163 3.41 3.57 2.24
N GLY A 164 2.28 3.04 1.76
CA GLY A 164 1.07 3.81 1.49
C GLY A 164 0.52 4.54 2.72
N ARG A 165 0.81 4.07 3.93
CA ARG A 165 0.47 4.81 5.16
C ARG A 165 1.20 6.14 5.31
N LEU A 166 2.34 6.35 4.65
CA LEU A 166 2.97 7.67 4.58
C LEU A 166 2.08 8.67 3.86
N ALA A 167 1.40 8.25 2.79
CA ALA A 167 0.38 9.08 2.14
C ALA A 167 -0.72 9.42 3.15
N CYS A 168 -1.21 8.43 3.92
CA CYS A 168 -2.21 8.69 4.96
C CYS A 168 -1.75 9.70 6.02
N ILE A 169 -0.48 9.68 6.40
CA ILE A 169 0.10 10.66 7.35
C ILE A 169 0.17 12.05 6.69
N SER A 170 0.66 12.14 5.45
CA SER A 170 0.67 13.40 4.69
C SER A 170 -0.72 14.03 4.62
N PHE A 171 -1.74 13.24 4.26
CA PHE A 171 -3.11 13.73 4.11
C PHE A 171 -3.87 13.94 5.42
N GLY A 172 -3.41 13.32 6.50
CA GLY A 172 -4.13 13.27 7.78
C GLY A 172 -5.37 12.39 7.71
N CYS A 173 -5.34 11.25 7.02
CA CYS A 173 -6.43 10.25 7.02
C CYS A 173 -6.05 8.95 7.72
N CYS A 174 -7.04 8.08 7.99
CA CYS A 174 -6.85 6.84 8.76
C CYS A 174 -6.18 7.07 10.13
N TYR A 175 -6.43 8.22 10.75
CA TYR A 175 -5.84 8.62 12.02
C TYR A 175 -6.43 7.85 13.20
N GLY A 176 -5.62 7.76 14.25
CA GLY A 176 -6.02 7.17 15.52
C GLY A 176 -6.92 8.08 16.34
N LYS A 177 -7.48 7.53 17.41
CA LYS A 177 -8.23 8.28 18.41
C LYS A 177 -7.36 9.30 19.14
N PRO A 178 -7.95 10.41 19.61
CA PRO A 178 -7.29 11.31 20.56
C PRO A 178 -6.78 10.52 21.76
N LEU A 179 -5.54 10.79 22.18
CA LEU A 179 -4.94 10.10 23.31
C LEU A 179 -5.73 10.32 24.60
N SER A 180 -6.29 11.51 24.79
CA SER A 180 -7.17 11.84 25.92
C SER A 180 -8.39 10.92 26.05
N GLN A 181 -8.87 10.34 24.94
CA GLN A 181 -10.02 9.43 24.89
C GLN A 181 -9.62 7.95 24.98
N CYS A 182 -8.32 7.64 25.05
CA CYS A 182 -7.82 6.27 25.12
C CYS A 182 -7.65 5.78 26.56
N HIS A 183 -7.61 4.46 26.76
CA HIS A 183 -7.33 3.85 28.06
C HIS A 183 -5.96 4.30 28.63
N PRO A 184 -5.79 4.47 29.96
CA PRO A 184 -4.56 4.99 30.57
C PRO A 184 -3.26 4.28 30.17
N LEU A 185 -3.33 2.98 29.90
CA LEU A 185 -2.18 2.21 29.41
C LEU A 185 -1.70 2.68 28.03
N LEU A 186 -2.62 2.95 27.11
CA LEU A 186 -2.31 3.46 25.77
C LEU A 186 -1.81 4.90 25.84
N GLN A 187 -2.39 5.71 26.73
CA GLN A 187 -1.90 7.05 26.99
C GLN A 187 -0.44 7.03 27.46
N ARG A 188 -0.09 6.12 28.39
CA ARG A 188 1.29 5.98 28.89
C ARG A 188 2.24 5.50 27.79
N LEU A 189 1.82 4.51 26.98
CA LEU A 189 2.63 3.96 25.88
C LEU A 189 2.93 5.02 24.80
N PHE A 190 1.90 5.76 24.36
CA PHE A 190 2.01 6.73 23.27
C PHE A 190 2.25 8.17 23.74
N ARG A 191 2.50 8.39 25.04
CA ARG A 191 2.82 9.73 25.57
C ARG A 191 3.99 10.38 24.84
N LYS A 192 5.02 9.59 24.52
CA LYS A 192 6.23 10.04 23.80
C LYS A 192 6.14 9.82 22.29
N TYR A 193 5.34 8.86 21.86
CA TYR A 193 5.19 8.45 20.46
C TYR A 193 3.76 8.72 20.02
N HIS A 194 3.48 9.92 19.54
CA HIS A 194 2.16 10.34 19.07
C HIS A 194 2.29 11.17 17.80
N PHE A 195 1.18 11.31 17.08
CA PHE A 195 1.09 12.31 16.03
C PHE A 195 0.35 13.53 16.52
N VAL A 196 0.83 14.68 16.04
CA VAL A 196 0.13 15.96 16.05
C VAL A 196 0.09 16.39 14.60
N PHE A 197 -1.11 16.48 14.04
CA PHE A 197 -1.29 17.01 12.70
C PHE A 197 -1.46 18.52 12.80
N SER A 198 -0.95 19.25 11.80
CA SER A 198 -1.10 20.70 11.71
C SER A 198 -1.67 21.09 10.34
N GLY A 199 -2.67 21.97 10.33
CA GLY A 199 -3.15 22.64 9.12
C GLY A 199 -4.59 22.24 8.75
N GLU A 200 -5.41 23.26 8.49
CA GLU A 200 -6.86 23.13 8.26
C GLU A 200 -7.21 22.26 7.04
N THR A 201 -6.30 22.15 6.08
CA THR A 201 -6.51 21.40 4.85
C THR A 201 -6.31 19.88 5.00
N LYS A 202 -5.88 19.39 6.17
CA LYS A 202 -5.75 17.95 6.46
C LYS A 202 -7.09 17.35 6.89
N LYS A 203 -7.34 16.09 6.52
CA LYS A 203 -8.62 15.42 6.78
C LYS A 203 -9.00 15.40 8.26
N ILE A 204 -8.05 15.09 9.12
CA ILE A 204 -8.24 15.10 10.57
C ILE A 204 -8.71 16.46 11.12
N ALA A 205 -8.28 17.57 10.52
CA ALA A 205 -8.66 18.91 10.92
C ALA A 205 -10.10 19.23 10.46
N TYR A 206 -10.39 19.13 9.16
CA TYR A 206 -11.70 19.53 8.64
C TYR A 206 -12.83 18.51 8.90
N ALA A 207 -12.52 17.25 9.18
CA ALA A 207 -13.53 16.22 9.43
C ALA A 207 -13.94 16.15 10.91
N ASP A 208 -12.96 16.20 11.83
CA ASP A 208 -13.20 15.97 13.26
C ASP A 208 -12.68 17.11 14.16
N GLY A 209 -12.10 18.17 13.61
CA GLY A 209 -11.61 19.31 14.40
C GLY A 209 -10.40 18.99 15.28
N LEU A 210 -9.65 17.94 14.95
CA LEU A 210 -8.53 17.43 15.77
C LEU A 210 -7.17 18.01 15.34
N ASP A 211 -7.16 19.24 14.83
CA ASP A 211 -5.92 19.95 14.51
C ASP A 211 -5.14 20.29 15.79
N GLY A 212 -3.83 20.06 15.80
CA GLY A 212 -3.00 20.26 17.00
C GLY A 212 -3.20 19.22 18.13
N GLU A 213 -4.15 18.30 17.99
CA GLU A 213 -4.44 17.29 19.00
C GLU A 213 -3.50 16.09 18.94
N LYS A 214 -3.21 15.50 20.11
CA LYS A 214 -2.35 14.32 20.20
C LYS A 214 -3.17 13.07 19.92
N VAL A 215 -2.83 12.35 18.85
CA VAL A 215 -3.52 11.13 18.43
C VAL A 215 -2.60 9.92 18.43
N VAL A 216 -3.21 8.73 18.60
CA VAL A 216 -2.50 7.45 18.49
C VAL A 216 -1.92 7.32 17.07
N PRO A 217 -0.61 7.05 16.90
CA PRO A 217 0.07 7.06 15.61
C PRO A 217 -0.16 5.75 14.83
N ILE A 218 -1.43 5.39 14.62
CA ILE A 218 -1.80 4.07 14.06
C ILE A 218 -1.23 3.85 12.66
N GLN A 219 -1.07 4.91 11.86
CA GLN A 219 -0.44 4.82 10.55
C GLN A 219 1.03 4.41 10.64
N ALA A 220 1.79 4.97 11.60
CA ALA A 220 3.20 4.60 11.81
C ALA A 220 3.34 3.16 12.27
N VAL A 221 2.53 2.74 13.25
CA VAL A 221 2.57 1.35 13.73
C VAL A 221 2.25 0.38 12.59
N THR A 222 1.26 0.72 11.75
CA THR A 222 0.94 -0.06 10.55
C THR A 222 2.12 -0.12 9.57
N SER A 223 2.76 1.02 9.27
CA SER A 223 3.93 1.06 8.39
C SER A 223 5.07 0.18 8.89
N ILE A 224 5.39 0.26 10.19
CA ILE A 224 6.49 -0.51 10.80
C ILE A 224 6.19 -2.00 10.72
N LEU A 225 4.98 -2.42 11.13
CA LEU A 225 4.61 -3.83 11.11
C LEU A 225 4.61 -4.40 9.69
N TYR A 226 4.06 -3.66 8.73
CA TYR A 226 3.93 -4.14 7.36
C TYR A 226 5.26 -4.13 6.61
N CYS A 227 6.07 -3.07 6.73
CA CYS A 227 7.38 -3.05 6.10
C CYS A 227 8.33 -4.04 6.78
N GLY A 228 8.27 -4.18 8.12
CA GLY A 228 9.06 -5.16 8.86
C GLY A 228 8.72 -6.60 8.47
N SER A 229 7.42 -6.92 8.38
CA SER A 229 6.95 -8.20 7.85
C SER A 229 7.34 -8.38 6.38
N GLY A 230 7.17 -7.37 5.53
CA GLY A 230 7.65 -7.44 4.15
C GLY A 230 9.14 -7.73 4.02
N ILE A 231 10.00 -7.10 4.85
CA ILE A 231 11.45 -7.34 4.88
C ILE A 231 11.76 -8.78 5.34
N LEU A 232 11.11 -9.24 6.40
CA LEU A 232 11.25 -10.63 6.87
C LEU A 232 10.80 -11.61 5.79
N GLY A 233 9.68 -11.34 5.13
CA GLY A 233 9.14 -12.13 4.04
C GLY A 233 10.07 -12.17 2.83
N VAL A 234 10.70 -11.06 2.45
CA VAL A 234 11.77 -11.05 1.42
C VAL A 234 12.90 -11.97 1.83
N TRP A 235 13.39 -11.86 3.07
CA TRP A 235 14.48 -12.71 3.55
C TRP A 235 14.09 -14.20 3.52
N LEU A 236 12.91 -14.57 4.03
CA LEU A 236 12.38 -15.93 4.00
C LEU A 236 12.19 -16.44 2.56
N PHE A 237 11.68 -15.59 1.67
CA PHE A 237 11.50 -15.91 0.25
C PHE A 237 12.83 -16.22 -0.42
N LEU A 238 13.86 -15.40 -0.19
CA LEU A 238 15.20 -15.61 -0.75
C LEU A 238 15.86 -16.89 -0.19
N LYS A 239 15.54 -17.28 1.04
CA LYS A 239 15.92 -18.57 1.62
C LYS A 239 15.09 -19.77 1.11
N GLY A 240 14.13 -19.55 0.22
CA GLY A 240 13.26 -20.58 -0.32
C GLY A 240 12.12 -21.00 0.62
N TRP A 241 11.93 -20.31 1.74
CA TRP A 241 10.91 -20.61 2.74
C TRP A 241 9.58 -19.96 2.35
N TYR A 242 9.06 -20.31 1.17
CA TYR A 242 7.90 -19.65 0.54
C TYR A 242 6.62 -19.77 1.37
N PHE A 243 6.40 -20.91 2.02
CA PHE A 243 5.28 -21.11 2.94
C PHE A 243 5.33 -20.09 4.08
N THR A 244 6.46 -20.04 4.77
CA THR A 244 6.65 -19.16 5.93
C THR A 244 6.56 -17.70 5.51
N ALA A 245 7.16 -17.34 4.38
CA ALA A 245 7.09 -15.99 3.81
C ALA A 245 5.66 -15.58 3.50
N PHE A 246 4.87 -16.43 2.82
CA PHE A 246 3.46 -16.16 2.53
C PHE A 246 2.61 -16.05 3.81
N PHE A 247 2.78 -17.02 4.72
CA PHE A 247 1.91 -17.14 5.88
C PHE A 247 2.17 -16.03 6.89
N GLU A 248 3.44 -15.68 7.16
CA GLU A 248 3.76 -14.60 8.09
C GLU A 248 3.25 -13.25 7.59
N THR A 249 3.49 -12.91 6.31
CA THR A 249 3.06 -11.62 5.77
C THR A 249 1.55 -11.50 5.75
N LEU A 250 0.85 -12.59 5.43
CA LEU A 250 -0.60 -12.61 5.45
C LEU A 250 -1.14 -12.51 6.88
N VAL A 251 -0.63 -13.30 7.83
CA VAL A 251 -1.09 -13.28 9.22
C VAL A 251 -0.85 -11.90 9.85
N ILE A 252 0.33 -11.33 9.70
CA ILE A 252 0.64 -10.00 10.27
C ILE A 252 -0.28 -8.94 9.66
N THR A 253 -0.44 -8.92 8.33
CA THR A 253 -1.29 -7.92 7.67
C THR A 253 -2.78 -8.08 8.05
N GLN A 254 -3.31 -9.31 8.12
CA GLN A 254 -4.72 -9.52 8.44
C GLN A 254 -5.03 -9.36 9.93
N CYS A 255 -4.19 -9.86 10.83
CA CYS A 255 -4.35 -9.65 12.28
C CYS A 255 -4.26 -8.17 12.63
N TRP A 256 -3.26 -7.47 12.11
CA TRP A 256 -3.11 -6.05 12.37
C TRP A 256 -4.24 -5.22 11.77
N ARG A 257 -4.74 -5.57 10.58
CA ARG A 257 -5.93 -4.93 10.01
C ARG A 257 -7.15 -5.04 10.94
N THR A 258 -7.30 -6.20 11.60
CA THR A 258 -8.37 -6.42 12.57
C THR A 258 -8.18 -5.60 13.85
N ILE A 259 -6.96 -5.56 14.37
CA ILE A 259 -6.60 -4.88 15.62
C ILE A 259 -6.61 -3.35 15.47
N SER A 260 -6.01 -2.83 14.39
CA SER A 260 -5.86 -1.39 14.15
C SER A 260 -7.18 -0.64 14.04
N GLU A 261 -8.24 -1.31 13.62
CA GLU A 261 -9.57 -0.72 13.50
C GLU A 261 -10.14 -0.26 14.87
N PHE A 262 -9.79 -0.92 15.97
CA PHE A 262 -10.21 -0.50 17.31
C PHE A 262 -9.60 0.84 17.76
N PHE A 263 -8.46 1.20 17.18
CA PHE A 263 -7.71 2.41 17.51
C PHE A 263 -7.98 3.58 16.58
N ARG A 264 -8.67 3.35 15.46
CA ARG A 264 -9.01 4.39 14.49
C ARG A 264 -10.19 5.25 14.97
N ALA A 265 -10.11 6.54 14.67
CA ALA A 265 -11.21 7.49 14.84
C ALA A 265 -11.96 7.77 13.52
N ASP A 266 -11.32 7.51 12.37
CA ASP A 266 -11.93 7.68 11.04
C ASP A 266 -13.17 6.75 10.90
N PHE A 267 -14.35 7.32 11.12
CA PHE A 267 -15.60 6.59 11.33
C PHE A 267 -16.07 5.87 10.05
N ARG A 268 -16.19 4.54 10.09
CA ARG A 268 -16.66 3.71 8.96
C ARG A 268 -17.96 2.93 9.23
N GLY A 269 -18.63 3.16 10.36
CA GLY A 269 -19.97 2.63 10.67
C GLY A 269 -20.17 2.18 12.13
N ASP A 270 -21.43 1.97 12.53
CA ASP A 270 -21.88 1.75 13.92
C ASP A 270 -21.68 0.32 14.50
N ARG A 271 -20.99 -0.59 13.81
CA ARG A 271 -20.90 -1.99 14.26
C ARG A 271 -19.70 -2.22 15.18
N LYS A 272 -19.93 -2.95 16.30
CA LYS A 272 -18.89 -3.36 17.26
C LYS A 272 -17.80 -4.26 16.65
N ILE A 273 -18.16 -5.07 15.65
CA ILE A 273 -17.25 -5.86 14.81
C ILE A 273 -17.49 -5.48 13.36
N SER A 274 -16.45 -5.05 12.65
CA SER A 274 -16.57 -4.69 11.24
C SER A 274 -16.50 -5.93 10.36
N ALA A 275 -17.19 -5.92 9.22
CA ALA A 275 -17.11 -7.02 8.26
C ALA A 275 -15.67 -7.27 7.77
N TYR A 276 -14.81 -6.25 7.81
CA TYR A 276 -13.39 -6.38 7.49
C TYR A 276 -12.62 -7.22 8.49
N GLN A 277 -13.00 -7.20 9.77
CA GLN A 277 -12.38 -8.04 10.79
C GLN A 277 -12.70 -9.52 10.54
N ILE A 278 -13.95 -9.82 10.18
CA ILE A 278 -14.37 -11.18 9.82
C ILE A 278 -13.62 -11.64 8.56
N MET A 279 -13.56 -10.79 7.52
CA MET A 279 -12.80 -11.08 6.30
C MET A 279 -11.33 -11.37 6.59
N GLY A 280 -10.69 -10.60 7.48
CA GLY A 280 -9.30 -10.81 7.85
C GLY A 280 -9.06 -12.17 8.52
N VAL A 281 -9.92 -12.55 9.48
CA VAL A 281 -9.82 -13.85 10.17
C VAL A 281 -10.06 -15.01 9.20
N VAL A 282 -11.10 -14.92 8.36
CA VAL A 282 -11.40 -15.95 7.36
C VAL A 282 -10.27 -16.10 6.35
N ALA A 283 -9.64 -14.99 5.94
CA ALA A 283 -8.51 -15.01 5.02
C ALA A 283 -7.30 -15.78 5.59
N ILE A 284 -7.05 -15.72 6.90
CA ILE A 284 -5.96 -16.48 7.54
C ILE A 284 -6.20 -17.99 7.43
N PHE A 285 -7.39 -18.46 7.80
CA PHE A 285 -7.73 -19.89 7.71
C PHE A 285 -7.72 -20.37 6.24
N TYR A 286 -8.24 -19.56 5.33
CA TYR A 286 -8.20 -19.85 3.91
C TYR A 286 -6.77 -19.94 3.38
N ALA A 287 -5.89 -19.01 3.76
CA ALA A 287 -4.49 -19.02 3.37
C ALA A 287 -3.74 -20.27 3.88
N ALA A 288 -4.01 -20.68 5.13
CA ALA A 288 -3.46 -21.94 5.66
C ALA A 288 -3.91 -23.14 4.81
N ALA A 289 -5.20 -23.23 4.48
CA ALA A 289 -5.72 -24.29 3.63
C ALA A 289 -5.08 -24.29 2.24
N ILE A 290 -4.96 -23.14 1.59
CA ILE A 290 -4.33 -23.00 0.28
C ILE A 290 -2.86 -23.40 0.30
N ALA A 291 -2.13 -23.01 1.34
CA ALA A 291 -0.72 -23.35 1.48
C ALA A 291 -0.50 -24.87 1.70
N LEU A 292 -1.49 -25.57 2.26
CA LEU A 292 -1.51 -27.04 2.34
C LEU A 292 -1.91 -27.72 1.02
N ILE A 293 -2.84 -27.13 0.26
CA ILE A 293 -3.30 -27.67 -1.04
C ILE A 293 -2.21 -27.54 -2.11
N PHE A 294 -1.44 -26.45 -2.09
CA PHE A 294 -0.37 -26.17 -3.03
C PHE A 294 0.99 -26.14 -2.31
N PRO A 295 1.53 -27.30 -1.89
CA PRO A 295 2.82 -27.36 -1.23
C PRO A 295 3.92 -26.81 -2.15
N GLY A 296 4.88 -26.11 -1.56
CA GLY A 296 6.03 -25.60 -2.29
C GLY A 296 6.79 -26.74 -2.97
N ASN A 297 7.12 -26.56 -4.25
CA ASN A 297 7.86 -27.58 -4.97
C ASN A 297 9.32 -27.54 -4.50
N PRO A 298 9.89 -28.64 -3.97
CA PRO A 298 11.28 -28.65 -3.48
C PRO A 298 12.32 -28.43 -4.59
N SER A 299 11.89 -28.50 -5.86
CA SER A 299 12.70 -28.25 -7.05
C SER A 299 12.78 -26.78 -7.49
N VAL A 300 12.05 -25.87 -6.83
CA VAL A 300 12.20 -24.43 -7.11
C VAL A 300 13.60 -24.01 -6.69
N ARG A 301 14.39 -23.58 -7.67
CA ARG A 301 15.78 -23.10 -7.50
C ARG A 301 15.85 -22.07 -6.38
N HIS A 302 16.97 -22.07 -5.65
CA HIS A 302 17.34 -20.97 -4.77
C HIS A 302 17.14 -19.65 -5.53
N ALA A 303 16.40 -18.71 -4.92
CA ALA A 303 16.12 -17.43 -5.54
C ALA A 303 17.43 -16.63 -5.69
N ASP A 304 17.68 -16.08 -6.88
CA ASP A 304 18.81 -15.20 -7.15
C ASP A 304 18.33 -13.75 -7.27
N ILE A 305 18.54 -12.96 -6.22
CA ILE A 305 18.09 -11.57 -6.20
C ILE A 305 18.73 -10.72 -7.32
N VAL A 306 19.94 -11.06 -7.77
CA VAL A 306 20.63 -10.31 -8.83
C VAL A 306 19.89 -10.52 -10.16
N ALA A 307 19.48 -11.75 -10.47
CA ALA A 307 18.63 -12.05 -11.62
C ALA A 307 17.29 -11.31 -11.53
N GLY A 308 16.68 -11.28 -10.33
CA GLY A 308 15.45 -10.55 -10.07
C GLY A 308 15.56 -9.05 -10.33
N LEU A 309 16.61 -8.41 -9.82
CA LEU A 309 16.89 -6.98 -10.07
C LEU A 309 17.21 -6.72 -11.56
N GLY A 310 17.84 -7.68 -12.24
CA GLY A 310 18.07 -7.64 -13.68
C GLY A 310 16.79 -7.46 -14.50
N CYS A 311 15.66 -8.02 -14.03
CA CYS A 311 14.36 -7.83 -14.69
C CYS A 311 13.88 -6.36 -14.68
N LEU A 312 14.28 -5.58 -13.68
CA LEU A 312 13.91 -4.16 -13.58
C LEU A 312 14.73 -3.27 -14.53
N TRP A 313 15.91 -3.73 -14.95
CA TRP A 313 16.85 -2.94 -15.76
C TRP A 313 16.52 -2.94 -17.27
N HIS A 314 15.49 -3.68 -17.68
CA HIS A 314 15.04 -3.67 -19.06
C HIS A 314 14.36 -2.32 -19.41
N PRO A 315 14.71 -1.63 -20.50
CA PRO A 315 14.15 -0.32 -20.84
C PRO A 315 12.61 -0.30 -20.89
N GLY A 316 12.00 -1.35 -21.44
CA GLY A 316 10.54 -1.49 -21.47
C GLY A 316 9.92 -1.60 -20.08
N MET A 317 10.61 -2.23 -19.12
CA MET A 317 10.15 -2.33 -17.74
C MET A 317 10.22 -0.96 -17.05
N ILE A 318 11.32 -0.23 -17.23
CA ILE A 318 11.50 1.12 -16.68
C ILE A 318 10.39 2.06 -17.17
N LEU A 319 10.13 2.06 -18.48
CA LEU A 319 9.04 2.87 -19.07
C LEU A 319 7.67 2.47 -18.54
N ALA A 320 7.40 1.15 -18.41
CA ALA A 320 6.14 0.67 -17.85
C ALA A 320 5.95 1.09 -16.38
N LEU A 321 7.01 1.03 -15.58
CA LEU A 321 7.00 1.46 -14.18
C LEU A 321 6.80 2.98 -14.05
N GLN A 322 7.43 3.78 -14.91
CA GLN A 322 7.22 5.23 -14.97
C GLN A 322 5.79 5.58 -15.39
N ALA A 323 5.25 4.90 -16.40
CA ALA A 323 3.87 5.08 -16.85
C ALA A 323 2.86 4.72 -15.75
N LEU A 324 3.10 3.60 -15.04
CA LEU A 324 2.30 3.19 -13.88
C LEU A 324 2.34 4.27 -12.79
N TRP A 325 3.52 4.76 -12.44
CA TRP A 325 3.68 5.81 -11.44
C TRP A 325 2.92 7.09 -11.83
N ALA A 326 3.06 7.54 -13.08
CA ALA A 326 2.38 8.73 -13.59
C ALA A 326 0.86 8.56 -13.57
N ALA A 327 0.35 7.41 -14.01
CA ALA A 327 -1.08 7.11 -13.98
C ALA A 327 -1.64 7.14 -12.55
N ILE A 328 -0.94 6.54 -11.59
CA ILE A 328 -1.36 6.54 -10.19
C ILE A 328 -1.30 7.95 -9.60
N PHE A 329 -0.25 8.71 -9.87
CA PHE A 329 -0.10 10.08 -9.39
C PHE A 329 -1.20 11.00 -9.94
N ILE A 330 -1.49 10.92 -11.24
CA ILE A 330 -2.55 11.72 -11.86
C ILE A 330 -3.93 11.35 -11.27
N PHE A 331 -4.18 10.05 -11.07
CA PHE A 331 -5.46 9.56 -10.56
C PHE A 331 -5.67 9.87 -9.07
N THR A 332 -4.64 9.69 -8.24
CA THR A 332 -4.74 9.81 -6.77
C THR A 332 -4.24 11.12 -6.21
N GLY A 333 -3.43 11.87 -6.97
CA GLY A 333 -2.76 13.09 -6.50
C GLY A 333 -3.58 14.35 -6.67
N ARG A 334 -4.50 14.41 -7.65
CA ARG A 334 -5.41 15.53 -7.79
C ARG A 334 -6.46 15.52 -6.68
N SER A 335 -6.46 16.55 -5.85
CA SER A 335 -7.44 16.71 -4.78
C SER A 335 -8.82 17.02 -5.36
N SER A 336 -9.83 16.30 -4.88
CA SER A 336 -11.25 16.63 -5.13
C SER A 336 -11.89 17.43 -3.99
N VAL A 337 -11.20 17.59 -2.87
CA VAL A 337 -11.72 18.20 -1.63
C VAL A 337 -11.11 19.58 -1.38
N THR A 338 -9.86 19.80 -1.78
CA THR A 338 -9.17 21.08 -1.62
C THR A 338 -9.06 21.82 -2.96
N ALA A 339 -9.12 23.15 -2.91
CA ALA A 339 -8.90 24.04 -4.05
C ALA A 339 -7.95 25.17 -3.62
N SER A 340 -7.43 25.92 -4.60
CA SER A 340 -6.60 27.09 -4.34
C SER A 340 -7.14 28.33 -5.05
N SER A 341 -6.84 29.50 -4.49
CA SER A 341 -6.99 30.79 -5.16
C SER A 341 -5.60 31.33 -5.46
N LEU A 342 -5.32 31.62 -6.73
CA LEU A 342 -4.00 32.01 -7.22
C LEU A 342 -4.06 33.42 -7.81
N SER A 343 -3.07 34.24 -7.49
CA SER A 343 -2.85 35.56 -8.10
C SER A 343 -1.49 35.59 -8.79
N PHE A 344 -1.49 35.99 -10.06
CA PHE A 344 -0.26 36.13 -10.85
C PHE A 344 0.03 37.61 -11.04
N HIS A 345 1.27 38.02 -10.81
CA HIS A 345 1.73 39.38 -11.04
C HIS A 345 3.08 39.36 -11.76
N VAL A 346 3.37 40.45 -12.46
CA VAL A 346 4.64 40.65 -13.15
C VAL A 346 5.64 41.24 -12.16
N VAL A 347 6.80 40.62 -12.02
CA VAL A 347 7.92 41.16 -11.21
C VAL A 347 8.63 42.22 -12.05
N ARG A 348 8.19 43.48 -11.91
CA ARG A 348 8.64 44.59 -12.76
C ARG A 348 10.15 44.86 -12.68
N ASP A 349 10.77 44.57 -11.53
CA ASP A 349 12.22 44.78 -11.32
C ASP A 349 13.12 43.87 -12.18
N ARG A 350 12.54 42.93 -12.95
CA ARG A 350 13.26 41.98 -13.81
C ARG A 350 12.98 42.17 -15.31
N ILE A 351 12.40 43.31 -15.70
CA ILE A 351 12.03 43.64 -17.09
C ILE A 351 12.73 44.91 -17.54
#